data_AF-T1AB98-F1
#
_entry.id   AF-T1AB98-F1
#
_cell.length_a   1.000
_cell.length_b   1.000
_cell.length_c   1.000
_cell.angle_alpha   90.00
_cell.angle_beta   90.00
_cell.angle_gamma   90.00
#
_symmetry.space_group_name_H-M   'P 1'
#
loop_
_entity.id
_entity.type
_entity.pdbx_description
1 polymer ?
#
loop_
_entity_poly.entity_id
_entity_poly.type
_entity_poly.pdbx_seq_one_letter_code
_entity_poly.pdbx_strand_id
1 'polypeptide(L)'
;MADEERGTNLYLRPEPVALPTMASAPIRTSLPAARRLAVTKQHLSGKRPGRATAERLVETVRDLPYVQWDPVSVVAPSHLLSLWARVGSFRLADFDRLLWTERRLLQHWIPFASIVATEDYPLYASLMRRYPESLSDSWGAQRLR
;
A
#
# COMPACT_ATOMS: atom_id res chain seq x y z
N MET A 1 7.25 41.39 34.25
CA MET A 1 7.79 41.58 32.90
C MET A 1 8.53 40.30 32.55
N ALA A 2 7.77 39.28 32.18
CA ALA A 2 8.26 37.95 31.86
C ALA A 2 7.83 37.66 30.43
N ASP A 3 8.84 37.28 29.66
CA ASP A 3 8.88 36.92 28.26
C ASP A 3 7.94 35.74 27.99
N GLU A 4 6.90 35.95 27.17
CA GLU A 4 5.93 34.91 26.82
C GLU A 4 6.33 34.34 25.45
N GLU A 5 6.92 33.16 25.53
CA GLU A 5 7.47 32.38 24.43
C GLU A 5 6.50 32.32 23.25
N ARG A 6 6.94 32.84 22.09
CA ARG A 6 6.34 32.55 20.79
C ARG A 6 6.62 31.08 20.44
N GLY A 7 5.87 30.18 21.05
CA GLY A 7 5.71 28.80 20.59
C GLY A 7 5.12 28.84 19.19
N THR A 8 5.99 28.67 18.19
CA THR A 8 5.56 28.49 16.80
C THR A 8 4.73 27.23 16.77
N ASN A 9 3.41 27.41 16.67
CA ASN A 9 2.45 26.34 16.58
C ASN A 9 2.75 25.51 15.32
N LEU A 10 3.51 24.42 15.46
CA LEU A 10 3.92 23.53 14.37
C LEU A 10 2.74 22.70 13.83
N TYR A 11 1.54 22.88 14.39
CA TYR A 11 0.31 22.16 14.05
C TYR A 11 -0.70 23.08 13.36
N LEU A 12 -0.25 23.82 12.33
CA LEU A 12 -1.20 24.33 11.35
C LEU A 12 -1.90 23.13 10.71
N ARG A 13 -3.16 22.90 11.06
CA ARG A 13 -4.04 22.04 10.27
C ARG A 13 -4.02 22.60 8.86
N PRO A 14 -3.53 21.86 7.85
CA PRO A 14 -3.56 22.37 6.49
C PRO A 14 -5.03 22.64 6.15
N GLU A 15 -5.30 23.82 5.60
CA GLU A 15 -6.61 24.15 5.04
C GLU A 15 -7.05 23.00 4.12
N PRO A 16 -8.31 22.56 4.19
CA PRO A 16 -8.78 21.46 3.36
C PRO A 16 -8.56 21.81 1.90
N VAL A 17 -7.68 21.05 1.24
CA VAL A 17 -7.49 21.15 -0.21
C VAL A 17 -8.80 20.73 -0.86
N ALA A 18 -9.47 21.69 -1.51
CA ALA A 18 -10.63 21.40 -2.34
C ALA A 18 -10.17 20.51 -3.49
N LEU A 19 -10.43 19.20 -3.37
CA LEU A 19 -10.21 18.27 -4.47
C LEU A 19 -11.18 18.64 -5.59
N PRO A 20 -10.72 18.72 -6.85
CA PRO A 20 -11.62 19.01 -7.96
C PRO A 20 -12.72 17.95 -8.00
N THR A 21 -13.98 18.39 -7.95
CA THR A 21 -15.13 17.52 -8.16
C THR A 21 -15.11 17.04 -9.61
N MET A 22 -14.48 15.89 -9.85
CA MET A 22 -14.59 15.21 -11.13
C MET A 22 -15.97 14.53 -11.20
N ALA A 23 -16.97 15.28 -11.65
CA ALA A 23 -18.27 14.73 -12.03
C ALA A 23 -18.09 13.92 -13.32
N SER A 24 -17.65 12.66 -13.20
CA SER A 24 -17.63 11.72 -14.30
C SER A 24 -18.97 10.99 -14.38
N ALA A 25 -19.52 10.85 -15.60
CA ALA A 25 -20.72 10.04 -15.82
C ALA A 25 -20.46 8.59 -15.36
N PRO A 26 -21.43 7.93 -14.71
CA PRO A 26 -21.23 6.58 -14.20
C PRO A 26 -20.97 5.61 -15.36
N ILE A 27 -19.85 4.88 -15.29
CA ILE A 27 -19.51 3.83 -16.25
C ILE A 27 -20.46 2.64 -16.01
N ARG A 28 -21.33 2.37 -16.98
CA ARG A 28 -22.20 1.18 -16.96
C ARG A 28 -21.43 -0.02 -17.50
N THR A 29 -21.45 -1.12 -16.77
CA THR A 29 -20.82 -2.38 -17.18
C THR A 29 -21.65 -3.58 -16.71
N SER A 30 -21.42 -4.74 -17.32
CA SER A 30 -22.06 -5.99 -16.89
C SER A 30 -21.30 -6.64 -15.73
N LEU A 31 -21.99 -7.41 -14.88
CA LEU A 31 -21.37 -8.14 -13.77
C LEU A 31 -20.21 -9.07 -14.23
N PRO A 32 -20.33 -9.83 -15.34
CA PRO A 32 -19.21 -10.63 -15.84
C PRO A 32 -18.00 -9.79 -16.26
N ALA A 33 -18.22 -8.60 -16.85
CA ALA A 33 -17.13 -7.72 -17.23
C ALA A 33 -16.42 -7.13 -16.00
N ALA A 34 -17.18 -6.71 -14.98
CA ALA A 34 -16.62 -6.23 -13.71
C ALA A 34 -15.76 -7.30 -13.01
N ARG A 35 -16.23 -8.57 -12.97
CA ARG A 35 -15.45 -9.69 -12.40
C ARG A 35 -14.15 -9.95 -13.15
N ARG A 36 -14.21 -9.97 -14.48
CA ARG A 36 -13.01 -10.14 -15.32
C ARG A 36 -12.01 -9.01 -15.11
N LEU A 37 -12.50 -7.77 -14.99
CA LEU A 37 -11.66 -6.62 -14.70
C LEU A 37 -10.95 -6.79 -13.35
N ALA A 38 -11.70 -7.15 -12.30
CA ALA A 38 -11.13 -7.34 -10.96
C ALA A 38 -10.03 -8.41 -10.93
N VAL A 39 -10.28 -9.58 -11.53
CA VAL A 39 -9.30 -10.68 -11.61
C VAL A 39 -8.07 -10.28 -12.44
N THR A 40 -8.29 -9.58 -13.55
CA THR A 40 -7.20 -9.14 -14.44
C THR A 40 -6.32 -8.10 -13.77
N LYS A 41 -6.91 -7.12 -13.08
CA LYS A 41 -6.16 -6.09 -12.35
C LYS A 41 -5.38 -6.63 -11.15
N GLN A 42 -5.77 -7.79 -10.63
CA GLN A 42 -5.00 -8.49 -9.61
C GLN A 42 -3.87 -9.38 -10.15
N HIS A 43 -3.63 -9.38 -11.46
CA HIS A 43 -2.67 -10.28 -12.13
C HIS A 43 -2.99 -11.78 -11.93
N LEU A 44 -4.28 -12.12 -11.81
CA LEU A 44 -4.74 -13.50 -11.60
C LEU A 44 -5.35 -14.13 -12.85
N SER A 45 -5.33 -13.43 -14.00
CA SER A 45 -5.77 -13.96 -15.29
C SER A 45 -4.58 -14.26 -16.22
N GLY A 46 -4.80 -15.16 -17.17
CA GLY A 46 -3.83 -15.48 -18.22
C GLY A 46 -2.72 -16.44 -17.80
N LYS A 47 -1.76 -16.65 -18.71
CA LYS A 47 -0.60 -17.53 -18.48
C LYS A 47 0.46 -16.76 -17.70
N ARG A 48 0.93 -17.34 -16.59
CA ARG A 48 2.04 -16.77 -15.81
C ARG A 48 3.37 -16.96 -16.56
N PRO A 49 4.27 -15.97 -16.54
CA PRO A 49 5.64 -16.15 -17.03
C PRO A 49 6.32 -17.30 -16.27
N GLY A 50 7.21 -18.04 -16.93
CA GLY A 50 7.93 -19.14 -16.28
C GLY A 50 8.78 -18.67 -15.09
N ARG A 51 9.44 -17.51 -15.24
CA ARG A 51 10.25 -16.87 -14.21
C ARG A 51 10.14 -15.36 -14.31
N ALA A 52 9.67 -14.71 -13.24
CA ALA A 52 9.55 -13.27 -13.12
C ALA A 52 10.89 -12.61 -12.74
N THR A 53 11.05 -11.38 -13.20
CA THR A 53 12.16 -10.47 -12.86
C THR A 53 11.85 -9.70 -11.58
N ALA A 54 12.86 -9.03 -11.03
CA ALA A 54 12.67 -8.10 -9.92
C ALA A 54 11.74 -6.93 -10.30
N GLU A 55 11.86 -6.46 -11.54
CA GLU A 55 11.02 -5.38 -12.09
C GLU A 55 9.55 -5.77 -12.07
N ARG A 56 9.24 -7.02 -12.47
CA ARG A 56 7.86 -7.51 -12.45
C ARG A 56 7.28 -7.59 -11.04
N LEU A 57 8.10 -7.85 -10.01
CA LEU A 57 7.65 -7.80 -8.61
C LEU A 57 7.25 -6.37 -8.23
N VAL A 58 8.07 -5.38 -8.56
CA VAL A 58 7.78 -3.96 -8.28
C VAL A 58 6.53 -3.48 -9.02
N GLU A 59 6.40 -3.79 -10.31
CA GLU A 59 5.21 -3.48 -11.11
C GLU A 59 3.95 -4.11 -10.51
N THR A 60 4.04 -5.35 -10.05
CA THR A 60 2.88 -6.03 -9.44
C THR A 60 2.48 -5.37 -8.12
N VAL A 61 3.43 -4.94 -7.28
CA VAL A 61 3.09 -4.22 -6.03
C VAL A 61 2.45 -2.86 -6.33
N ARG A 62 2.93 -2.14 -7.35
CA ARG A 62 2.33 -0.87 -7.82
C ARG A 62 0.88 -1.05 -8.30
N ASP A 63 0.60 -2.13 -9.00
CA ASP A 63 -0.75 -2.42 -9.51
C ASP A 63 -1.73 -2.92 -8.42
N LEU A 64 -1.22 -3.52 -7.34
CA LEU A 64 -2.00 -4.03 -6.19
C LEU A 64 -2.18 -3.04 -5.04
N PRO A 65 -1.73 -1.79 -5.20
CA PRO A 65 -1.22 -0.87 -4.18
C PRO A 65 -0.43 -1.39 -2.96
N TYR A 66 -0.68 -2.62 -2.49
CA TYR A 66 0.05 -3.25 -1.40
C TYR A 66 -0.06 -4.77 -1.45
N VAL A 67 0.87 -5.45 -0.79
CA VAL A 67 0.78 -6.89 -0.48
C VAL A 67 0.89 -7.05 1.03
N GLN A 68 -0.08 -7.68 1.67
CA GLN A 68 -0.04 -7.89 3.12
C GLN A 68 1.22 -8.69 3.50
N TRP A 69 2.03 -8.15 4.41
CA TRP A 69 3.15 -8.84 5.01
C TRP A 69 2.62 -9.80 6.08
N ASP A 70 2.68 -11.08 5.77
CA ASP A 70 2.35 -12.15 6.70
C ASP A 70 3.51 -13.16 6.73
N PRO A 71 4.29 -13.21 7.81
CA PRO A 71 5.46 -14.07 7.93
C PRO A 71 5.12 -15.50 8.38
N VAL A 72 3.84 -15.82 8.67
CA VAL A 72 3.46 -17.17 9.09
C VAL A 72 3.74 -18.15 7.96
N SER A 73 4.50 -19.20 8.25
CA SER A 73 5.05 -20.11 7.24
C SER A 73 4.84 -21.58 7.62
N VAL A 74 3.72 -22.16 7.15
CA VAL A 74 3.53 -23.63 7.16
C VAL A 74 4.21 -24.27 5.93
N VAL A 75 4.16 -23.58 4.78
CA VAL A 75 4.80 -24.00 3.52
C VAL A 75 5.82 -22.94 3.09
N ALA A 76 5.34 -21.69 3.00
CA ALA A 76 6.13 -20.48 2.82
C ALA A 76 5.31 -19.31 3.39
N PRO A 77 5.94 -18.16 3.70
CA PRO A 77 5.22 -16.94 4.07
C PRO A 77 4.12 -16.57 3.06
N SER A 78 2.93 -16.20 3.55
CA SER A 78 1.74 -15.95 2.71
C SER A 78 1.97 -14.87 1.65
N HIS A 79 2.77 -13.85 1.95
CA HIS A 79 3.09 -12.77 1.01
C HIS A 79 3.89 -13.28 -0.20
N LEU A 80 4.78 -14.27 -0.01
CA LEU A 80 5.52 -14.90 -1.09
C LEU A 80 4.62 -15.79 -1.95
N LEU A 81 3.71 -16.55 -1.32
CA LEU A 81 2.71 -17.34 -2.04
C LEU A 81 1.77 -16.46 -2.87
N SER A 82 1.35 -15.33 -2.29
CA SER A 82 0.50 -14.32 -2.94
C SER A 82 1.19 -13.72 -4.17
N LEU A 83 2.47 -13.35 -4.07
CA LEU A 83 3.24 -12.87 -5.23
C LEU A 83 3.42 -13.97 -6.28
N TRP A 84 3.77 -15.18 -5.87
CA TRP A 84 3.98 -16.31 -6.79
C TRP A 84 2.73 -16.62 -7.62
N ALA A 85 1.54 -16.56 -7.02
CA ALA A 85 0.27 -16.77 -7.72
C ALA A 85 0.01 -15.77 -8.86
N ARG A 86 0.66 -14.60 -8.81
CA ARG A 86 0.48 -13.49 -9.75
C ARG A 86 1.59 -13.40 -10.78
N VAL A 87 2.85 -13.51 -10.35
CA VAL A 87 4.01 -13.31 -11.23
C VAL A 87 4.66 -14.61 -11.71
N GLY A 88 4.30 -15.76 -11.13
CA GLY A 88 5.00 -17.03 -11.36
C GLY A 88 6.23 -17.17 -10.48
N SER A 89 7.18 -18.03 -10.88
CA SER A 89 8.39 -18.27 -10.08
C SER A 89 9.29 -17.03 -10.06
N PHE A 90 9.93 -16.73 -8.95
CA PHE A 90 10.92 -15.66 -8.82
C PHE A 90 11.98 -16.08 -7.81
N ARG A 91 13.14 -15.39 -7.78
CA ARG A 91 14.16 -15.68 -6.76
C ARG A 91 13.84 -14.90 -5.50
N LEU A 92 13.88 -15.57 -4.34
CA LEU A 92 13.75 -14.90 -3.05
C LEU A 92 14.81 -13.81 -2.87
N ALA A 93 16.04 -14.05 -3.33
CA ALA A 93 17.10 -13.04 -3.30
C ALA A 93 16.79 -11.77 -4.10
N ASP A 94 15.96 -11.84 -5.15
CA ASP A 94 15.52 -10.65 -5.86
C ASP A 94 14.47 -9.88 -5.05
N PHE A 95 13.53 -10.59 -4.41
CA PHE A 95 12.57 -9.97 -3.50
C PHE A 95 13.26 -9.31 -2.29
N ASP A 96 14.18 -10.03 -1.64
CA ASP A 96 14.93 -9.51 -0.49
C ASP A 96 15.79 -8.31 -0.86
N ARG A 97 16.45 -8.34 -2.03
CA ARG A 97 17.20 -7.19 -2.54
C ARG A 97 16.29 -5.97 -2.72
N LEU A 98 15.10 -6.14 -3.27
CA LEU A 98 14.14 -5.03 -3.45
C LEU A 98 13.68 -4.43 -2.12
N LEU A 99 13.47 -5.26 -1.10
CA LEU A 99 12.97 -4.83 0.21
C LEU A 99 14.06 -4.21 1.09
N TRP A 100 15.23 -4.85 1.14
CA TRP A 100 16.25 -4.56 2.17
C TRP A 100 17.44 -3.78 1.64
N THR A 101 17.86 -4.03 0.39
CA THR A 101 19.07 -3.42 -0.19
C THR A 101 18.73 -2.20 -1.02
N GLU A 102 17.89 -2.36 -2.04
CA GLU A 102 17.53 -1.29 -2.98
C GLU A 102 16.41 -0.40 -2.46
N ARG A 103 15.64 -0.90 -1.46
CA ARG A 103 14.49 -0.19 -0.88
C ARG A 103 13.54 0.32 -1.95
N ARG A 104 13.31 -0.47 -3.00
CA ARG A 104 12.28 -0.20 -4.02
C ARG A 104 10.90 -0.63 -3.52
N LEU A 105 10.88 -1.57 -2.59
CA LEU A 105 9.74 -1.95 -1.77
C LEU A 105 10.04 -1.60 -0.31
N LEU A 106 9.02 -1.25 0.46
CA LEU A 106 9.14 -1.07 1.92
C LEU A 106 8.07 -1.84 2.66
N GLN A 107 8.36 -2.22 3.90
CA GLN A 107 7.36 -2.68 4.84
C GLN A 107 6.72 -1.48 5.53
N HIS A 108 5.39 -1.41 5.50
CA HIS A 108 4.58 -0.38 6.14
C HIS A 108 3.44 -1.02 6.96
N TRP A 109 2.83 -0.25 7.87
CA TRP A 109 1.68 -0.71 8.66
C TRP A 109 0.30 -0.46 7.99
N ILE A 110 0.23 0.10 6.78
CA ILE A 110 -1.05 0.56 6.18
C ILE A 110 -1.53 -0.44 5.11
N PRO A 111 -2.83 -0.80 5.08
CA PRO A 111 -3.83 -0.60 6.15
C PRO A 111 -3.57 -1.51 7.36
N PHE A 112 -2.82 -2.59 7.15
CA PHE A 112 -2.22 -3.47 8.16
C PHE A 112 -0.81 -3.84 7.65
N ALA A 113 0.03 -4.54 8.42
CA ALA A 113 1.38 -4.95 7.99
C ALA A 113 1.44 -5.33 6.50
N SER A 114 2.12 -4.51 5.69
CA SER A 114 2.05 -4.50 4.23
C SER A 114 3.41 -4.22 3.60
N ILE A 115 3.58 -4.66 2.38
CA ILE A 115 4.67 -4.35 1.47
C ILE A 115 4.11 -3.38 0.42
N VAL A 116 4.71 -2.21 0.28
CA VAL A 116 4.30 -1.17 -0.66
C VAL A 116 5.48 -0.69 -1.50
N ALA A 117 5.20 0.03 -2.59
CA ALA A 117 6.25 0.67 -3.38
C ALA A 117 6.83 1.88 -2.64
N THR A 118 8.14 2.07 -2.71
CA THR A 118 8.80 3.19 -2.02
C THR A 118 8.46 4.56 -2.56
N GLU A 119 8.06 4.64 -3.82
CA GLU A 119 7.58 5.90 -4.41
C GLU A 119 6.28 6.40 -3.77
N ASP A 120 5.48 5.51 -3.16
CA ASP A 120 4.26 5.87 -2.43
C ASP A 120 4.54 6.32 -0.99
N TYR A 121 5.79 6.24 -0.52
CA TYR A 121 6.18 6.66 0.83
C TYR A 121 5.71 8.08 1.20
N PRO A 122 5.76 9.11 0.32
CA PRO A 122 5.23 10.44 0.64
C PRO A 122 3.74 10.45 1.01
N LEU A 123 2.94 9.53 0.46
CA LEU A 123 1.52 9.37 0.82
C LEU A 123 1.38 8.92 2.27
N TYR A 124 2.24 8.01 2.73
CA TYR A 124 2.21 7.45 4.08
C TYR A 124 2.95 8.31 5.12
N ALA A 125 3.99 9.05 4.71
CA ALA A 125 4.83 9.84 5.60
C ALA A 125 4.05 10.90 6.39
N SER A 126 3.00 11.47 5.79
CA SER A 126 2.10 12.42 6.48
C SER A 126 1.28 11.75 7.60
N LEU A 127 0.82 10.52 7.37
CA LEU A 127 0.08 9.72 8.36
C LEU A 127 1.01 9.27 9.51
N MET A 128 2.25 8.91 9.19
CA MET A 128 3.28 8.55 10.17
C MET A 128 3.68 9.73 11.06
N ARG A 129 3.86 10.93 10.51
CA ARG A 129 4.20 12.14 11.29
C ARG A 129 3.12 12.55 12.29
N ARG A 130 1.86 12.21 12.02
CA ARG A 130 0.71 12.49 12.88
C ARG A 130 0.42 11.36 13.87
N TYR A 131 1.23 10.31 13.90
CA TYR A 131 1.09 9.25 14.89
C TYR A 131 1.49 9.79 16.28
N PRO A 132 0.73 9.53 17.36
CA PRO A 132 -0.42 8.63 17.46
C PRO A 132 -1.80 9.28 17.23
N GLU A 133 -1.88 10.61 17.08
CA GLU A 133 -3.12 11.39 16.89
C GLU A 133 -3.95 10.89 15.68
N SER A 134 -3.26 10.41 14.64
CA SER A 134 -3.90 9.82 13.45
C SER A 134 -4.59 8.49 13.75
N LEU A 135 -4.13 7.69 14.72
CA LEU A 135 -4.80 6.44 15.10
C LEU A 135 -5.91 6.66 16.12
N SER A 136 -5.72 7.62 17.05
CA SER A 136 -6.72 7.93 18.09
C SER A 136 -8.00 8.51 17.54
N ASP A 137 -8.01 9.01 16.30
CA ASP A 137 -9.22 9.52 15.64
C ASP A 137 -9.70 8.65 14.46
N SER A 138 -8.88 7.73 13.92
CA SER A 138 -9.21 7.13 12.62
C SER A 138 -9.33 5.61 12.50
N TRP A 139 -8.90 4.75 13.42
CA TRP A 139 -9.33 3.33 13.39
C TRP A 139 -9.24 2.72 14.79
N GLY A 140 -10.40 2.33 15.34
CA GLY A 140 -10.55 1.74 16.68
C GLY A 140 -11.07 2.69 17.77
N ALA A 141 -10.96 4.00 17.60
CA ALA A 141 -11.48 4.98 18.55
C ALA A 141 -13.02 5.13 18.51
N GLN A 142 -13.65 4.73 17.41
CA GLN A 142 -15.10 4.63 17.30
C GLN A 142 -15.57 3.23 17.72
N ARG A 143 -15.56 2.94 19.02
CA ARG A 143 -16.57 2.14 19.77
C ARG A 143 -16.01 1.65 21.12
N LEU A 144 -16.28 2.43 22.16
CA LEU A 144 -16.83 1.92 23.42
C LEU A 144 -17.84 2.98 23.90
N ARG A 145 -19.12 2.79 23.55
CA ARG A 145 -20.27 3.36 24.26
C ARG A 145 -21.10 2.19 24.76
#